data_AF-A0A947FP68-F1
#
_entry.id   AF-A0A947FP68-F1
#
_cell.length_a   1.000
_cell.length_b   1.000
_cell.length_c   1.000
_cell.angle_alpha   90.00
_cell.angle_beta   90.00
_cell.angle_gamma   90.00
#
_symmetry.space_group_name_H-M   'P 1'
#
loop_
_entity.id
_entity.type
_entity.pdbx_description
1 polymer ?
#
loop_
_entity_poly.entity_id
_entity_poly.type
_entity_poly.pdbx_seq_one_letter_code
_entity_poly.pdbx_strand_id
1 'polypeptide(L)'
;VYIQTLFPDHPLLTKLVSEGYAAFAQAAMTERRQAGWPPFAYLALLRTEATSRATVFDFLSAAADQGRMIQADAAISGIILLGPAPAPMERRSGRFRGQLLVRANSRSELQKFLRPWRASLESLPDSRRARWSVDVDPVELF
;
A
#
# COMPACT_ATOMS: atom_id res chain seq x y z
N VAL A 1 -21.40 -27.91 1.00
CA VAL A 1 -20.58 -26.91 0.27
C VAL A 1 -19.45 -27.66 -0.42
N TYR A 2 -19.19 -27.41 -1.70
CA TYR A 2 -18.03 -27.94 -2.41
C TYR A 2 -17.04 -26.80 -2.66
N ILE A 3 -15.74 -27.07 -2.46
CA ILE A 3 -14.65 -26.11 -2.71
C ILE A 3 -13.77 -26.68 -3.81
N GLN A 4 -13.58 -25.92 -4.89
CA GLN A 4 -12.69 -26.28 -6.00
C GLN A 4 -11.44 -25.39 -5.95
N THR A 5 -10.27 -25.99 -5.84
CA THR A 5 -8.97 -25.31 -5.81
C THR A 5 -7.91 -26.19 -6.46
N LEU A 6 -6.87 -25.56 -7.04
CA LEU A 6 -5.68 -26.26 -7.50
C LEU A 6 -4.75 -26.68 -6.34
N PHE A 7 -4.97 -26.14 -5.13
CA PHE A 7 -4.13 -26.35 -3.95
C PHE A 7 -4.95 -26.90 -2.77
N PRO A 8 -5.46 -28.15 -2.85
CA PRO A 8 -6.29 -28.73 -1.78
C PRO A 8 -5.53 -28.89 -0.46
N ASP A 9 -4.21 -29.08 -0.52
CA ASP A 9 -3.35 -29.31 0.64
C ASP A 9 -2.80 -28.02 1.27
N HIS A 10 -3.27 -26.84 0.85
CA HIS A 10 -2.77 -25.57 1.37
C HIS A 10 -3.00 -25.47 2.89
N PRO A 11 -1.96 -25.19 3.73
CA PRO A 11 -2.06 -25.28 5.18
C PRO A 11 -3.19 -24.45 5.82
N LEU A 12 -3.40 -23.21 5.35
CA LEU A 12 -4.51 -22.39 5.85
C LEU A 12 -5.88 -22.93 5.43
N LEU A 13 -6.00 -23.52 4.24
CA LEU A 13 -7.26 -24.06 3.75
C LEU A 13 -7.64 -25.31 4.54
N THR A 14 -6.70 -26.24 4.69
CA THR A 14 -6.91 -27.47 5.46
C THR A 14 -7.27 -27.13 6.90
N LYS A 15 -6.56 -26.20 7.53
CA LYS A 15 -6.85 -25.73 8.90
C LYS A 15 -8.24 -25.11 9.04
N LEU A 16 -8.68 -24.31 8.07
CA LEU A 16 -10.03 -23.74 8.06
C LEU A 16 -11.11 -24.83 8.00
N VAL A 17 -10.89 -25.86 7.17
CA VAL A 17 -11.84 -26.95 6.97
C VAL A 17 -11.88 -27.91 8.17
N SER A 18 -10.73 -28.24 8.76
CA SER A 18 -10.64 -29.22 9.85
C SER A 18 -10.84 -28.63 11.25
N GLU A 19 -10.39 -27.40 11.50
CA GLU A 19 -10.36 -26.78 12.83
C GLU A 19 -11.25 -25.54 12.95
N GLY A 20 -11.85 -25.09 11.84
CA GLY A 20 -12.78 -23.97 11.80
C GLY A 20 -12.12 -22.59 11.82
N TYR A 21 -12.96 -21.55 11.87
CA TYR A 21 -12.55 -20.16 11.66
C TYR A 21 -11.53 -19.65 12.68
N ALA A 22 -11.70 -19.96 13.97
CA ALA A 22 -10.81 -19.42 15.02
C ALA A 22 -9.37 -19.92 14.85
N ALA A 23 -9.19 -21.20 14.55
CA ALA A 23 -7.88 -21.81 14.30
C ALA A 23 -7.21 -21.24 13.04
N PHE A 24 -7.98 -21.05 11.97
CA PHE A 24 -7.54 -20.36 10.76
C PHE A 24 -7.12 -18.92 11.05
N ALA A 25 -7.96 -18.15 11.75
CA ALA A 25 -7.69 -16.74 12.04
C ALA A 25 -6.40 -16.57 12.84
N GLN A 26 -6.17 -17.43 13.84
CA GLN A 26 -4.93 -17.40 14.62
C GLN A 26 -3.70 -17.71 13.76
N ALA A 27 -3.78 -18.68 12.85
CA ALA A 27 -2.69 -19.01 11.93
C ALA A 27 -2.41 -17.87 10.95
N ALA A 28 -3.45 -17.33 10.30
CA ALA A 28 -3.34 -16.21 9.37
C ALA A 28 -2.80 -14.94 10.06
N MET A 29 -3.17 -14.69 11.32
CA MET A 29 -2.62 -13.58 12.11
C MET A 29 -1.13 -13.78 12.42
N THR A 30 -0.69 -15.01 12.62
CA THR A 30 0.74 -15.32 12.82
C THR A 30 1.54 -15.01 11.55
N GLU A 31 1.05 -15.45 10.38
CA GLU A 31 1.69 -15.13 9.09
C GLU A 31 1.75 -13.61 8.84
N ARG A 32 0.66 -12.88 9.11
CA ARG A 32 0.64 -11.42 8.96
C ARG A 32 1.64 -10.72 9.87
N ARG A 33 1.81 -11.18 11.11
CA ARG A 33 2.81 -10.61 12.03
C ARG A 33 4.22 -10.80 11.49
N GLN A 34 4.54 -12.00 11.01
CA GLN A 34 5.86 -12.32 10.45
C GLN A 34 6.17 -11.51 9.20
N ALA A 35 5.18 -11.32 8.33
CA ALA A 35 5.33 -10.55 7.11
C ALA A 35 5.21 -9.02 7.30
N GLY A 36 4.88 -8.55 8.50
CA GLY A 36 4.74 -7.13 8.82
C GLY A 36 3.58 -6.48 8.08
N TRP A 37 2.41 -7.12 8.11
CA TRP A 37 1.15 -6.62 7.54
C TRP A 37 0.15 -6.23 8.62
N PRO A 38 -0.86 -5.39 8.31
CA PRO A 38 -1.95 -5.07 9.24
C PRO A 38 -2.55 -6.34 9.88
N PRO A 39 -2.89 -6.30 11.18
CA PRO A 39 -2.89 -5.13 12.06
C PRO A 39 -1.53 -4.84 12.75
N PHE A 40 -0.45 -5.53 12.36
CA PHE A 40 0.89 -5.36 12.97
C PHE A 40 1.74 -4.28 12.31
N ALA A 41 1.28 -3.75 11.18
CA ALA A 41 1.83 -2.60 10.50
C ALA A 41 0.70 -1.67 10.08
N TYR A 42 1.04 -0.41 9.81
CA TYR A 42 0.11 0.63 9.38
C TYR A 42 0.43 1.02 7.95
N LEU A 43 -0.61 1.20 7.13
CA LEU A 43 -0.44 1.43 5.70
C LEU A 43 -1.06 2.76 5.30
N ALA A 44 -0.46 3.41 4.31
CA ALA A 44 -1.12 4.43 3.52
C ALA A 44 -0.79 4.22 2.04
N LEU A 45 -1.76 4.42 1.16
CA LEU A 45 -1.63 4.17 -0.26
C LEU A 45 -1.84 5.46 -1.04
N LEU A 46 -0.79 5.94 -1.69
CA LEU A 46 -0.91 7.01 -2.68
C LEU A 46 -1.35 6.38 -4.00
N ARG A 47 -2.56 6.71 -4.43
CA ARG A 47 -3.12 6.32 -5.72
C ARG A 47 -3.02 7.49 -6.67
N THR A 48 -2.63 7.23 -7.91
CA THR A 48 -2.46 8.25 -8.94
C THR A 48 -3.08 7.77 -10.25
N GLU A 49 -3.84 8.64 -10.92
CA GLU A 49 -4.36 8.41 -12.26
C GLU A 49 -4.12 9.61 -13.19
N ALA A 50 -3.70 9.33 -14.43
CA ALA A 50 -3.49 10.34 -15.46
C ALA A 50 -3.78 9.76 -16.86
N THR A 51 -3.83 10.63 -17.89
CA THR A 51 -4.04 10.20 -19.28
C THR A 51 -2.79 9.58 -19.91
N SER A 52 -1.61 9.86 -19.35
CA SER A 52 -0.33 9.28 -19.77
C SER A 52 0.27 8.43 -18.66
N ARG A 53 0.83 7.27 -19.04
CA ARG A 53 1.59 6.40 -18.14
C ARG A 53 2.79 7.14 -17.54
N ALA A 54 3.51 7.92 -18.35
CA ALA A 54 4.68 8.66 -17.89
C ALA A 54 4.32 9.59 -16.73
N THR A 55 3.29 10.43 -16.89
CA THR A 55 2.82 11.35 -15.84
C THR A 55 2.48 10.64 -14.53
N VAL A 56 1.92 9.43 -14.57
CA VAL A 56 1.64 8.64 -13.36
C VAL A 56 2.93 8.26 -12.64
N PHE A 57 3.88 7.65 -13.37
CA PHE A 57 5.09 7.12 -12.77
C PHE A 57 6.11 8.21 -12.43
N ASP A 58 6.15 9.32 -13.19
CA ASP A 58 6.97 10.49 -12.88
C ASP A 58 6.49 11.15 -11.57
N PHE A 59 5.18 11.35 -11.44
CA PHE A 59 4.58 11.87 -10.20
C PHE A 59 4.85 10.95 -9.00
N LEU A 60 4.65 9.64 -9.15
CA LEU A 60 4.87 8.69 -8.06
C LEU A 60 6.36 8.54 -7.69
N SER A 61 7.27 8.67 -8.66
CA SER A 61 8.71 8.66 -8.42
C SER A 61 9.13 9.91 -7.64
N ALA A 62 8.68 11.09 -8.07
CA ALA A 62 8.91 12.33 -7.35
C ALA A 62 8.31 12.31 -5.93
N ALA A 63 7.12 11.71 -5.76
CA ALA A 63 6.50 11.49 -4.46
C ALA A 63 7.35 10.59 -3.56
N ALA A 64 7.93 9.52 -4.10
CA ALA A 64 8.82 8.62 -3.36
C ALA A 64 10.13 9.33 -2.95
N ASP A 65 10.71 10.13 -3.84
CA ASP A 65 11.91 10.93 -3.55
C ASP A 65 11.68 11.94 -2.44
N GLN A 66 10.58 12.71 -2.51
CA GLN A 66 10.18 13.62 -1.44
C GLN A 66 9.93 12.89 -0.12
N GLY A 67 9.32 11.70 -0.17
CA GLY A 67 9.13 10.87 1.01
C GLY A 67 10.46 10.47 1.65
N ARG A 68 11.45 10.05 0.84
CA ARG A 68 12.80 9.72 1.33
C ARG A 68 13.51 10.92 1.97
N MET A 69 13.38 12.11 1.39
CA MET A 69 13.95 13.34 1.95
C MET A 69 13.34 13.67 3.32
N ILE A 70 12.00 13.65 3.42
CA ILE A 70 11.28 13.90 4.67
C ILE A 70 11.66 12.89 5.76
N GLN A 71 11.85 11.63 5.38
CA GLN A 71 12.29 10.60 6.31
C GLN A 71 13.66 10.92 6.92
N ALA A 72 14.60 11.39 6.08
CA ALA A 72 15.94 11.78 6.52
C ALA A 72 15.92 13.05 7.39
N ASP A 73 15.16 14.08 7.01
CA ASP A 73 15.16 15.38 7.68
C ASP A 73 14.48 15.34 9.06
N ALA A 74 13.37 14.61 9.18
CA ALA A 74 12.57 14.57 10.40
C ALA A 74 12.97 13.44 11.36
N ALA A 75 14.08 12.73 11.08
CA ALA A 75 14.52 11.52 11.80
C ALA A 75 13.38 10.49 12.00
N ILE A 76 12.47 10.40 11.04
CA ILE A 76 11.31 9.50 11.10
C ILE A 76 11.82 8.09 10.78
N SER A 77 11.72 7.20 11.76
CA SER A 77 12.17 5.81 11.62
C SER A 77 10.99 4.87 11.37
N GLY A 78 11.25 3.72 10.76
CA GLY A 78 10.24 2.68 10.57
C GLY A 78 9.19 2.97 9.49
N ILE A 79 9.48 3.90 8.56
CA ILE A 79 8.73 4.07 7.30
C ILE A 79 9.42 3.30 6.18
N ILE A 80 8.64 2.60 5.38
CA ILE A 80 9.06 1.88 4.18
C ILE A 80 8.17 2.32 3.02
N LEU A 81 8.77 2.77 1.93
CA LEU A 81 8.09 3.11 0.70
C LEU A 81 8.25 1.96 -0.31
N LEU A 82 7.13 1.45 -0.82
CA LEU A 82 7.07 0.33 -1.77
C LEU A 82 6.40 0.78 -3.06
N GLY A 83 7.10 0.60 -4.17
CA GLY A 83 6.73 1.13 -5.49
C GLY A 83 7.71 2.19 -5.97
N PRO A 84 7.34 3.00 -6.97
CA PRO A 84 6.03 3.04 -7.63
C PRO A 84 5.69 1.74 -8.37
N ALA A 85 4.41 1.37 -8.40
CA ALA A 85 3.91 0.16 -9.07
C ALA A 85 2.62 0.47 -9.85
N PRO A 86 2.32 -0.28 -10.93
CA PRO A 86 1.01 -0.19 -11.57
C PRO A 86 -0.09 -0.63 -10.59
N ALA A 87 -1.27 -0.02 -10.68
CA ALA A 87 -2.45 -0.59 -10.03
C ALA A 87 -2.85 -1.90 -10.75
N PRO A 88 -3.54 -2.85 -10.09
CA PRO A 88 -3.86 -4.15 -10.70
C PRO A 88 -4.61 -4.07 -12.01
N MET A 89 -5.49 -3.07 -12.15
CA MET A 89 -6.01 -2.64 -13.43
C MET A 89 -5.32 -1.35 -13.86
N GLU A 90 -4.18 -1.51 -14.53
CA GLU A 90 -3.29 -0.42 -14.90
C GLU A 90 -3.95 0.60 -15.84
N ARG A 91 -4.80 0.14 -16.78
CA ARG A 91 -5.51 1.02 -17.71
C ARG A 91 -7.01 0.81 -17.59
N ARG A 92 -7.74 1.88 -17.25
CA ARG A 92 -9.20 1.89 -17.17
C ARG A 92 -9.74 3.19 -17.72
N SER A 93 -10.75 3.13 -18.60
CA SER A 93 -11.44 4.30 -19.12
C SER A 93 -10.50 5.37 -19.71
N GLY A 94 -9.49 4.94 -20.47
CA GLY A 94 -8.51 5.83 -21.12
C GLY A 94 -7.47 6.45 -20.18
N ARG A 95 -7.44 6.09 -18.90
CA ARG A 95 -6.46 6.57 -17.91
C ARG A 95 -5.56 5.44 -17.44
N PHE A 96 -4.30 5.79 -17.16
CA PHE A 96 -3.32 4.96 -16.50
C PHE A 96 -3.39 5.16 -15.00
N ARG A 97 -3.13 4.10 -14.24
CA ARG A 97 -3.21 4.05 -12.78
C ARG A 97 -1.96 3.43 -12.19
N GLY A 98 -1.44 4.09 -11.18
CA GLY A 98 -0.29 3.63 -10.42
C GLY A 98 -0.47 3.94 -8.94
N GLN A 99 0.39 3.32 -8.14
CA GLN A 99 0.33 3.45 -6.70
C GLN A 99 1.71 3.40 -6.05
N LEU A 100 1.82 4.04 -4.90
CA LEU A 100 2.95 3.97 -3.99
C LEU A 100 2.43 3.65 -2.59
N LEU A 101 2.90 2.55 -2.02
CA LEU A 101 2.50 2.08 -0.71
C LEU A 101 3.50 2.57 0.34
N VAL A 102 2.99 3.22 1.37
CA VAL A 102 3.71 3.61 2.58
C VAL A 102 3.36 2.60 3.66
N ARG A 103 4.37 1.99 4.27
CA ARG A 103 4.23 1.11 5.42
C ARG A 103 4.96 1.70 6.61
N ALA A 104 4.34 1.63 7.79
CA ALA A 104 4.90 2.11 9.04
C ALA A 104 4.77 1.07 10.15
N ASN A 105 5.75 1.06 11.07
CA ASN A 105 5.71 0.21 12.26
C ASN A 105 4.77 0.76 13.36
N SER A 106 4.39 2.05 13.29
CA SER A 106 3.44 2.66 14.22
C SER A 106 2.55 3.69 13.54
N ARG A 107 1.33 3.87 14.07
CA ARG A 107 0.39 4.90 13.61
C ARG A 107 0.95 6.31 13.80
N SER A 108 1.70 6.53 14.89
CA SER A 108 2.38 7.80 15.18
C SER A 108 3.36 8.18 14.08
N GLU A 109 4.28 7.28 13.73
CA GLU A 109 5.28 7.55 12.70
C GLU A 109 4.64 7.73 11.33
N LEU A 110 3.61 6.94 11.01
CA LEU A 110 2.84 7.13 9.77
C LEU A 110 2.25 8.54 9.70
N GLN A 111 1.61 9.02 10.77
CA GLN A 111 1.00 10.35 10.79
C GLN A 111 2.03 11.47 10.76
N LYS A 112 3.17 11.32 11.45
CA LYS A 112 4.28 12.27 11.38
C LYS A 112 4.85 12.38 9.96
N PHE A 113 4.94 11.26 9.25
CA PHE A 113 5.38 11.21 7.86
C PHE A 113 4.35 11.82 6.89
N LEU A 114 3.08 11.40 6.99
CA LEU A 114 2.04 11.78 6.03
C LEU A 114 1.75 13.29 6.01
N ARG A 115 1.90 13.99 7.15
CA ARG A 115 1.63 15.44 7.25
C ARG A 115 2.52 16.28 6.31
N PRO A 116 3.85 16.31 6.46
CA PRO A 116 4.73 17.04 5.56
C PRO A 116 4.73 16.42 4.16
N TRP A 117 4.58 15.10 4.04
CA TRP A 117 4.59 14.43 2.74
C TRP A 117 3.41 14.85 1.87
N ARG A 118 2.19 14.88 2.42
CA ARG A 118 1.01 15.35 1.69
C ARG A 118 1.18 16.80 1.20
N ALA A 119 1.76 17.67 2.02
CA ALA A 119 2.03 19.05 1.63
C ALA A 119 3.05 19.13 0.48
N SER A 120 4.10 18.29 0.50
CA SER A 120 5.07 18.26 -0.58
C SER A 120 4.48 17.70 -1.89
N LEU A 121 3.54 16.75 -1.83
CA LEU A 121 2.85 16.24 -3.03
C LEU A 121 2.08 17.34 -3.79
N GLU A 122 1.45 18.27 -3.07
CA GLU A 122 0.73 19.39 -3.68
C GLU A 122 1.67 20.32 -4.46
N SER A 123 2.92 20.44 -4.02
CA SER A 123 3.95 21.27 -4.65
C SER A 123 4.61 20.65 -5.89
N LEU A 124 4.36 19.36 -6.18
CA LEU A 124 4.97 18.68 -7.33
C LEU A 124 4.45 19.25 -8.67
N PRO A 125 5.29 19.38 -9.71
CA PRO A 125 4.89 19.95 -11.01
C PRO A 125 3.69 19.24 -11.66
N ASP A 126 3.63 17.91 -11.55
CA ASP A 126 2.56 17.10 -12.13
C ASP A 126 1.34 16.94 -11.21
N SER A 127 1.31 17.58 -10.04
CA SER A 127 0.19 17.49 -9.08
C SER A 127 -1.14 17.98 -9.68
N ARG A 128 -1.08 18.85 -10.70
CA ARG A 128 -2.24 19.36 -11.46
C ARG A 128 -2.61 18.50 -12.67
N ARG A 129 -1.68 17.68 -13.17
CA ARG A 129 -1.86 16.85 -14.38
C ARG A 129 -2.28 15.42 -14.03
N ALA A 130 -1.91 14.96 -12.84
CA ALA A 130 -2.36 13.71 -12.28
C ALA A 130 -3.45 13.95 -11.22
N ARG A 131 -4.49 13.11 -11.20
CA ARG A 131 -5.40 13.04 -10.07
C ARG A 131 -4.80 12.06 -9.08
N TRP A 132 -4.68 12.44 -7.82
CA TRP A 132 -4.11 11.59 -6.79
C TRP A 132 -4.92 11.65 -5.49
N SER A 133 -4.76 10.62 -4.66
CA SER A 133 -5.37 10.53 -3.34
C SER A 133 -4.50 9.69 -2.42
N VAL A 134 -4.46 10.04 -1.14
CA VAL A 134 -3.83 9.22 -0.10
C VAL A 134 -4.92 8.53 0.71
N ASP A 135 -4.94 7.21 0.66
CA ASP A 135 -5.83 6.36 1.46
C ASP A 135 -5.08 5.87 2.70
N VAL A 136 -5.62 6.07 3.91
CA VAL A 136 -4.98 5.68 5.17
C VAL A 136 -5.70 4.46 5.73
N ASP A 137 -4.95 3.44 6.09
CA ASP A 137 -5.47 2.11 6.44
C ASP A 137 -6.35 1.52 5.31
N PRO A 138 -5.85 1.41 4.07
CA PRO A 138 -6.61 0.88 2.95
C PRO A 138 -7.07 -0.56 3.22
N VAL A 139 -8.35 -0.84 2.95
CA VAL A 139 -8.92 -2.19 3.03
C VAL A 139 -8.44 -3.06 1.86
N GLU A 140 -8.28 -2.44 0.69
CA GLU A 140 -7.83 -3.10 -0.54
C GLU A 140 -6.60 -2.39 -1.11
N LEU A 141 -5.55 -3.17 -1.37
CA LEU A 141 -4.32 -2.72 -2.04
C LEU A 141 -4.38 -2.93 -3.56
N PHE A 142 -5.52 -3.43 -4.05
CA PHE A 142 -5.73 -3.91 -5.39
C PHE A 142 -6.94 -3.27 -6.06
#